data_AF-A0AAW6PGY6-F1
#
_entry.id   AF-A0AAW6PGY6-F1
#
_cell.length_a   1.000
_cell.length_b   1.000
_cell.length_c   1.000
_cell.angle_alpha   90.00
_cell.angle_beta   90.00
_cell.angle_gamma   90.00
#
_symmetry.space_group_name_H-M   'P 1'
#
loop_
_entity.id
_entity.type
_entity.pdbx_description
1 polymer ?
#
loop_
_entity_poly.entity_id
_entity_poly.type
_entity_poly.pdbx_seq_one_letter_code
_entity_poly.pdbx_strand_id
1 'polypeptide(L)'
;FLATDESYAHDYHKRCLVEAEAEQTLLTEAFFRNWPMPAPVRVLPNAVTRGDYANLHERRETPVIGEQDGGPIYLFSTDSPLRGAYGRLEDMPIYAGQSCAQLHDIRPAAERLAQLVAEADASLARLQGGDEDADLIDWLQELLSAERAGARVMLDSVRQTEDPQLLERLHALHQGEAESCRRLRRSLQRLGAEPGRELGAFHAKAMAIEEMAERLRFIARGQRWVARRLAQRLPRIRQAWLREELRAVLRLHRDDA
;
A
#
# COMPACT_ATOMS: atom_id res chain seq x y z
N PHE A 1 -15.77 -12.15 -15.22
CA PHE A 1 -16.93 -11.75 -16.06
C PHE A 1 -17.95 -12.86 -16.29
N LEU A 2 -17.78 -14.07 -15.75
CA LEU A 2 -18.76 -15.15 -15.95
C LEU A 2 -20.14 -14.82 -15.34
N ALA A 3 -20.15 -14.19 -14.15
CA ALA A 3 -21.32 -13.62 -13.48
C ALA A 3 -21.61 -12.18 -13.95
N THR A 4 -21.80 -11.99 -15.26
CA THR A 4 -22.32 -10.73 -15.83
C THR A 4 -23.46 -11.00 -16.81
N ASP A 5 -24.23 -9.96 -17.14
CA ASP A 5 -25.39 -10.07 -18.03
C ASP A 5 -25.02 -10.48 -19.46
N GLU A 6 -23.88 -10.00 -19.93
CA GLU A 6 -23.33 -10.26 -21.26
C GLU A 6 -22.79 -11.69 -21.40
N SER A 7 -22.46 -12.34 -20.28
CA SER A 7 -22.00 -13.73 -20.30
C SER A 7 -23.09 -14.65 -20.85
N TYR A 8 -22.70 -15.50 -21.79
CA TYR A 8 -23.58 -16.53 -22.37
C TYR A 8 -23.73 -17.77 -21.49
N ALA A 9 -23.14 -17.77 -20.30
CA ALA A 9 -23.36 -18.82 -19.30
C ALA A 9 -24.83 -18.87 -18.86
N HIS A 10 -25.28 -20.06 -18.45
CA HIS A 10 -26.60 -20.28 -17.90
C HIS A 10 -26.77 -19.55 -16.56
N ASP A 11 -27.97 -19.05 -16.28
CA ASP A 11 -28.27 -18.34 -15.02
C ASP A 11 -28.10 -19.25 -13.79
N TYR A 12 -28.28 -20.56 -13.95
CA TYR A 12 -27.90 -21.55 -12.93
C TYR A 12 -26.42 -21.45 -12.57
N HIS A 13 -25.51 -21.51 -13.55
CA HIS A 13 -24.07 -21.41 -13.30
C HIS A 13 -23.71 -20.06 -12.67
N LYS A 14 -24.27 -18.96 -13.18
CA LYS A 14 -24.02 -17.63 -12.61
C LYS A 14 -24.45 -17.52 -11.14
N ARG A 15 -25.62 -18.04 -10.79
CA ARG A 15 -26.12 -18.06 -9.39
C ARG A 15 -25.22 -18.90 -8.49
N CYS A 16 -24.85 -20.11 -8.92
CA CYS A 16 -23.93 -20.94 -8.15
C CYS A 16 -22.61 -20.22 -7.84
N LEU A 17 -22.08 -19.40 -8.76
CA LEU A 17 -20.85 -18.63 -8.52
C LEU A 17 -21.03 -17.51 -7.51
N VAL A 18 -22.17 -16.85 -7.52
CA VAL A 18 -22.51 -15.75 -6.60
C VAL A 18 -22.78 -16.27 -5.19
N GLU A 19 -23.32 -17.47 -5.08
CA GLU A 19 -23.64 -18.13 -3.80
C GLU A 19 -22.45 -18.91 -3.21
N ALA A 20 -21.33 -19.02 -3.95
CA ALA A 20 -20.22 -19.87 -3.58
C ALA A 20 -19.11 -19.15 -2.81
N GLU A 21 -18.57 -19.87 -1.84
CA GLU A 21 -17.37 -19.51 -1.08
C GLU A 21 -16.11 -20.16 -1.69
N ALA A 22 -14.95 -19.58 -1.38
CA ALA A 22 -13.67 -20.02 -1.96
C ALA A 22 -13.34 -21.48 -1.61
N GLU A 23 -13.64 -21.89 -0.38
CA GLU A 23 -13.37 -23.22 0.18
C GLU A 23 -14.27 -24.31 -0.38
N GLN A 24 -15.41 -23.95 -0.97
CA GLN A 24 -16.33 -24.91 -1.57
C GLN A 24 -15.79 -25.44 -2.91
N THR A 25 -14.92 -24.69 -3.58
CA THR A 25 -14.35 -25.13 -4.86
C THR A 25 -13.35 -26.28 -4.65
N LEU A 26 -13.41 -27.30 -5.50
CA LEU A 26 -12.49 -28.45 -5.45
C LEU A 26 -11.82 -28.69 -6.80
N LEU A 27 -10.63 -29.30 -6.78
CA LEU A 27 -9.92 -29.76 -7.98
C LEU A 27 -10.29 -31.21 -8.25
N THR A 28 -10.67 -31.54 -9.48
CA THR A 28 -11.14 -32.88 -9.86
C THR A 28 -10.80 -33.23 -11.31
N GLU A 29 -10.64 -34.51 -11.60
CA GLU A 29 -10.49 -35.07 -12.94
C GLU A 29 -11.77 -35.81 -13.41
N ALA A 30 -12.87 -35.71 -12.65
CA ALA A 30 -14.09 -36.48 -12.90
C ALA A 30 -14.81 -36.14 -14.23
N PHE A 31 -14.50 -34.99 -14.84
CA PHE A 31 -15.04 -34.57 -16.14
C PHE A 31 -14.00 -34.83 -17.24
N PHE A 32 -14.04 -36.03 -17.81
CA PHE A 32 -12.98 -36.52 -18.72
C PHE A 32 -13.37 -36.55 -20.20
N ARG A 33 -14.65 -36.47 -20.55
CA ARG A 33 -15.15 -36.93 -21.86
C ARG A 33 -14.50 -36.21 -23.06
N ASN A 34 -14.25 -34.91 -22.95
CA ASN A 34 -13.82 -34.08 -24.08
C ASN A 34 -12.28 -33.93 -24.16
N TRP A 35 -11.53 -34.53 -23.22
CA TRP A 35 -10.07 -34.43 -23.18
C TRP A 35 -9.42 -35.80 -23.37
N PRO A 36 -8.34 -35.90 -24.18
CA PRO A 36 -7.66 -37.17 -24.43
C PRO A 36 -6.77 -37.63 -23.26
N MET A 37 -6.55 -36.75 -22.28
CA MET A 37 -5.66 -36.95 -21.14
C MET A 37 -6.33 -36.46 -19.85
N PRO A 38 -5.91 -36.95 -18.67
CA PRO A 38 -6.35 -36.39 -17.40
C PRO A 38 -6.10 -34.88 -17.35
N ALA A 39 -7.17 -34.13 -17.12
CA ALA A 39 -7.16 -32.67 -17.12
C ALA A 39 -7.89 -32.18 -15.86
N PRO A 40 -7.16 -31.92 -14.76
CA PRO A 40 -7.77 -31.49 -13.52
C PRO A 40 -8.39 -30.10 -13.69
N VAL A 41 -9.65 -29.97 -13.29
CA VAL A 41 -10.43 -28.74 -13.36
C VAL A 41 -10.95 -28.36 -11.99
N ARG A 42 -11.13 -27.06 -11.76
CA ARG A 42 -11.72 -26.55 -10.52
C ARG A 42 -13.20 -26.23 -10.71
N VAL A 43 -14.03 -26.86 -9.89
CA VAL A 43 -15.49 -26.76 -9.99
C VAL A 43 -16.11 -26.62 -8.60
N LEU A 44 -17.39 -26.22 -8.56
CA LEU A 44 -18.22 -26.41 -7.37
C LEU A 44 -18.67 -27.87 -7.24
N PRO A 45 -18.88 -28.37 -6.01
CA PRO A 45 -19.23 -29.77 -5.79
C PRO A 45 -20.63 -30.08 -6.32
N ASN A 46 -20.75 -31.16 -7.06
CA ASN A 46 -22.01 -31.73 -7.53
C ASN A 46 -22.01 -33.27 -7.43
N ALA A 47 -23.05 -33.92 -7.95
CA ALA A 47 -23.21 -35.37 -7.87
C ALA A 47 -22.04 -36.14 -8.54
N VAL A 48 -21.52 -35.63 -9.66
CA VAL A 48 -20.33 -36.19 -10.32
C VAL A 48 -19.13 -36.17 -9.39
N THR A 49 -18.83 -35.02 -8.77
CA THR A 49 -17.67 -34.88 -7.87
C THR A 49 -17.80 -35.64 -6.55
N ARG A 50 -19.02 -35.92 -6.09
CA ARG A 50 -19.29 -36.71 -4.88
C ARG A 50 -19.19 -38.22 -5.11
N GLY A 51 -19.08 -38.66 -6.35
CA GLY A 51 -19.01 -40.08 -6.71
C GLY A 51 -20.38 -40.75 -6.85
N ASP A 52 -21.47 -39.98 -6.93
CA ASP A 52 -22.83 -40.50 -7.09
C ASP A 52 -22.97 -41.33 -8.41
N TYR A 53 -22.02 -41.16 -9.35
CA TYR A 53 -21.91 -41.89 -10.62
C TYR A 53 -20.68 -42.79 -10.75
N ALA A 54 -20.08 -43.25 -9.64
CA ALA A 54 -18.84 -44.05 -9.66
C ALA A 54 -18.87 -45.24 -10.65
N ASN A 55 -19.97 -46.00 -10.67
CA ASN A 55 -20.14 -47.13 -11.59
C ASN A 55 -20.08 -46.74 -13.07
N LEU A 56 -20.67 -45.60 -13.45
CA LEU A 56 -20.63 -45.10 -14.84
C LEU A 56 -19.24 -44.57 -15.18
N HIS A 57 -18.60 -43.90 -14.22
CA HIS A 57 -17.25 -43.37 -14.37
C HIS A 57 -16.23 -44.49 -14.62
N GLU A 58 -16.28 -45.57 -13.82
CA GLU A 58 -15.40 -46.75 -13.99
C GLU A 58 -15.55 -47.41 -15.37
N ARG A 59 -16.78 -47.49 -15.87
CA ARG A 59 -17.09 -48.07 -17.19
C ARG A 59 -16.87 -47.11 -18.35
N ARG A 60 -16.56 -45.84 -18.06
CA ARG A 60 -16.52 -44.72 -19.01
C ARG A 60 -17.81 -44.57 -19.82
N GLU A 61 -18.96 -44.87 -19.20
CA GLU A 61 -20.27 -44.68 -19.79
C GLU A 61 -20.71 -43.22 -19.59
N THR A 62 -21.00 -42.52 -20.68
CA THR A 62 -21.36 -41.09 -20.69
C THR A 62 -22.79 -40.92 -21.21
N PRO A 63 -23.85 -41.18 -20.41
CA PRO A 63 -25.23 -41.02 -20.86
C PRO A 63 -25.57 -39.56 -21.17
N VAL A 64 -26.57 -39.35 -22.03
CA VAL A 64 -27.12 -38.01 -22.30
C VAL A 64 -27.86 -37.51 -21.07
N ILE A 65 -27.56 -36.28 -20.64
CA ILE A 65 -28.15 -35.64 -19.45
C ILE A 65 -28.90 -34.35 -19.78
N GLY A 66 -28.84 -33.89 -21.03
CA GLY A 66 -29.47 -32.66 -21.47
C GLY A 66 -29.18 -32.34 -22.92
N GLU A 67 -29.48 -31.11 -23.33
CA GLU A 67 -29.21 -30.58 -24.66
C GLU A 67 -28.75 -29.12 -24.57
N GLN A 68 -27.78 -28.76 -25.41
CA GLN A 68 -27.23 -27.40 -25.56
C GLN A 68 -26.79 -27.21 -27.01
N ASP A 69 -27.03 -26.02 -27.56
CA ASP A 69 -26.66 -25.65 -28.95
C ASP A 69 -27.15 -26.64 -30.02
N GLY A 70 -28.32 -27.25 -29.81
CA GLY A 70 -28.92 -28.24 -30.71
C GLY A 70 -28.25 -29.63 -30.68
N GLY A 71 -27.40 -29.89 -29.68
CA GLY A 71 -26.70 -31.16 -29.50
C GLY A 71 -26.83 -31.72 -28.08
N PRO A 72 -26.63 -33.05 -27.90
CA PRO A 72 -26.73 -33.68 -26.59
C PRO A 72 -25.58 -33.27 -25.66
N ILE A 73 -25.92 -33.00 -24.40
CA ILE A 73 -24.98 -32.87 -23.29
C ILE A 73 -24.81 -34.24 -22.66
N TYR A 74 -23.57 -34.66 -22.43
CA TYR A 74 -23.25 -35.95 -21.85
C TYR A 74 -22.72 -35.83 -20.42
N LEU A 75 -23.03 -36.80 -19.57
CA LEU A 75 -22.42 -36.92 -18.25
C LEU A 75 -20.89 -37.05 -18.39
N PHE A 76 -20.15 -36.49 -17.44
CA PHE A 76 -18.68 -36.37 -17.47
C PHE A 76 -18.11 -35.51 -18.61
N SER A 77 -18.96 -34.79 -19.35
CA SER A 77 -18.53 -33.76 -20.31
C SER A 77 -17.87 -32.58 -19.61
N THR A 78 -16.97 -31.89 -20.34
CA THR A 78 -16.42 -30.60 -19.90
C THR A 78 -17.25 -29.40 -20.38
N ASP A 79 -18.43 -29.65 -20.96
CA ASP A 79 -19.32 -28.60 -21.40
C ASP A 79 -19.91 -27.91 -20.17
N SER A 80 -19.67 -26.61 -20.01
CA SER A 80 -20.33 -25.83 -18.97
C SER A 80 -21.73 -25.39 -19.41
N PRO A 81 -22.66 -25.17 -18.48
CA PRO A 81 -24.01 -24.71 -18.82
C PRO A 81 -24.00 -23.36 -19.55
N LEU A 82 -24.45 -23.34 -20.79
CA LEU A 82 -24.73 -22.11 -21.57
C LEU A 82 -26.22 -21.74 -21.46
N ARG A 83 -26.56 -20.50 -21.84
CA ARG A 83 -27.89 -19.90 -21.65
C ARG A 83 -29.07 -20.74 -22.15
N GLY A 84 -28.88 -21.50 -23.22
CA GLY A 84 -29.93 -22.36 -23.80
C GLY A 84 -29.95 -23.81 -23.29
N ALA A 85 -29.05 -24.17 -22.37
CA ALA A 85 -28.94 -25.54 -21.87
C ALA A 85 -30.16 -25.94 -21.03
N TYR A 86 -30.62 -27.17 -21.20
CA TYR A 86 -31.66 -27.75 -20.34
C TYR A 86 -31.39 -29.24 -20.06
N GLY A 87 -32.10 -29.80 -19.08
CA GLY A 87 -31.85 -31.14 -18.54
C GLY A 87 -31.22 -31.05 -17.14
N ARG A 88 -30.26 -31.93 -16.84
CA ARG A 88 -29.62 -32.03 -15.52
C ARG A 88 -28.43 -31.09 -15.41
N LEU A 89 -28.70 -29.79 -15.37
CA LEU A 89 -27.67 -28.74 -15.33
C LEU A 89 -26.78 -28.83 -14.08
N GLU A 90 -27.32 -29.34 -12.97
CA GLU A 90 -26.60 -29.57 -11.73
C GLU A 90 -25.50 -30.63 -11.83
N ASP A 91 -25.60 -31.55 -12.79
CA ASP A 91 -24.60 -32.59 -13.03
C ASP A 91 -23.52 -32.18 -14.03
N MET A 92 -23.70 -31.02 -14.70
CA MET A 92 -22.67 -30.42 -15.54
C MET A 92 -21.56 -29.79 -14.68
N PRO A 93 -20.34 -29.62 -15.21
CA PRO A 93 -19.26 -28.95 -14.48
C PRO A 93 -19.57 -27.46 -14.24
N ILE A 94 -19.74 -27.09 -12.98
CA ILE A 94 -19.86 -25.69 -12.56
C ILE A 94 -18.47 -25.14 -12.29
N TYR A 95 -17.77 -24.74 -13.36
CA TYR A 95 -16.42 -24.20 -13.26
C TYR A 95 -16.38 -22.97 -12.36
N ALA A 96 -15.52 -23.01 -11.35
CA ALA A 96 -15.36 -21.95 -10.38
C ALA A 96 -13.93 -21.94 -9.83
N GLY A 97 -13.25 -20.80 -9.95
CA GLY A 97 -12.03 -20.52 -9.21
C GLY A 97 -12.35 -20.02 -7.80
N GLN A 98 -11.36 -19.98 -6.91
CA GLN A 98 -11.55 -19.46 -5.56
C GLN A 98 -11.92 -17.96 -5.52
N SER A 99 -11.67 -17.24 -6.62
CA SER A 99 -12.12 -15.85 -6.77
C SER A 99 -13.64 -15.71 -6.89
N CYS A 100 -14.42 -16.80 -6.97
CA CYS A 100 -15.88 -16.73 -6.91
C CYS A 100 -16.37 -16.07 -5.62
N ALA A 101 -15.64 -16.20 -4.50
CA ALA A 101 -15.96 -15.56 -3.23
C ALA A 101 -15.97 -14.02 -3.27
N GLN A 102 -15.43 -13.41 -4.33
CA GLN A 102 -15.47 -11.95 -4.54
C GLN A 102 -16.69 -11.51 -5.37
N LEU A 103 -17.50 -12.45 -5.84
CA LEU A 103 -18.69 -12.19 -6.64
C LEU A 103 -19.91 -12.26 -5.73
N HIS A 104 -20.63 -11.14 -5.59
CA HIS A 104 -21.81 -11.07 -4.73
C HIS A 104 -23.11 -10.84 -5.51
N ASP A 105 -23.01 -10.70 -6.83
CA ASP A 105 -24.14 -10.45 -7.70
C ASP A 105 -23.81 -10.68 -9.18
N ILE A 106 -24.87 -10.69 -9.99
CA ILE A 106 -24.82 -10.67 -11.45
C ILE A 106 -25.16 -9.25 -11.87
N ARG A 107 -24.26 -8.60 -12.61
CA ARG A 107 -24.40 -7.20 -13.05
C ARG A 107 -23.76 -6.99 -14.43
N PRO A 108 -24.00 -5.87 -15.11
CA PRO A 108 -23.34 -5.56 -16.38
C PRO A 108 -21.81 -5.58 -16.25
N ALA A 109 -21.12 -6.06 -17.29
CA ALA A 109 -19.65 -6.10 -17.31
C ALA A 109 -19.04 -4.71 -17.21
N ALA A 110 -19.70 -3.69 -17.77
CA ALA A 110 -19.28 -2.29 -17.66
C ALA A 110 -19.24 -1.81 -16.21
N GLU A 111 -20.25 -2.15 -15.40
CA GLU A 111 -20.29 -1.80 -13.98
C GLU A 111 -19.22 -2.56 -13.19
N ARG A 112 -18.98 -3.84 -13.53
CA ARG A 112 -17.89 -4.62 -12.91
C ARG A 112 -16.52 -4.01 -13.21
N LEU A 113 -16.29 -3.54 -14.44
CA LEU A 113 -15.05 -2.84 -14.80
C LEU A 113 -14.89 -1.52 -14.05
N ALA A 114 -15.95 -0.72 -13.97
CA ALA A 114 -15.92 0.54 -13.24
C ALA A 114 -15.58 0.34 -11.75
N GLN A 115 -16.16 -0.70 -11.12
CA GLN A 115 -15.83 -1.09 -9.75
C GLN A 115 -14.34 -1.45 -9.61
N LEU A 116 -13.82 -2.32 -10.47
CA LEU A 116 -12.42 -2.76 -10.42
C LEU A 116 -11.44 -1.58 -10.54
N VAL A 117 -11.72 -0.63 -11.44
CA VAL A 117 -10.89 0.58 -11.60
C VAL A 117 -10.95 1.44 -10.34
N ALA A 118 -12.14 1.68 -9.78
CA ALA A 118 -12.29 2.48 -8.57
C ALA A 118 -11.56 1.86 -7.35
N GLU A 119 -11.62 0.54 -7.20
CA GLU A 119 -10.91 -0.18 -6.13
C GLU A 119 -9.39 -0.14 -6.31
N ALA A 120 -8.92 -0.20 -7.57
CA ALA A 120 -7.50 -0.05 -7.90
C ALA A 120 -6.99 1.36 -7.57
N ASP A 121 -7.73 2.41 -7.96
CA ASP A 121 -7.38 3.81 -7.66
C ASP A 121 -7.33 4.06 -6.14
N ALA A 122 -8.30 3.56 -5.39
CA ALA A 122 -8.31 3.66 -3.94
C ALA A 122 -7.09 2.95 -3.31
N SER A 123 -6.66 1.84 -3.89
CA SER A 123 -5.49 1.09 -3.42
C SER A 123 -4.18 1.82 -3.73
N LEU A 124 -4.05 2.41 -4.92
CA LEU A 124 -2.91 3.25 -5.30
C LEU A 124 -2.79 4.47 -4.38
N ALA A 125 -3.91 5.15 -4.08
CA ALA A 125 -3.90 6.31 -3.19
C ALA A 125 -3.41 5.97 -1.77
N ARG A 126 -3.76 4.78 -1.25
CA ARG A 126 -3.27 4.31 0.06
C ARG A 126 -1.76 4.03 0.05
N LEU A 127 -1.25 3.43 -1.02
CA LEU A 127 0.18 3.16 -1.16
C LEU A 127 0.99 4.45 -1.25
N GLN A 128 0.53 5.41 -2.05
CA GLN A 128 1.18 6.72 -2.20
C GLN A 128 1.23 7.51 -0.89
N GLY A 129 0.18 7.45 -0.06
CA GLY A 129 0.19 8.10 1.25
C GLY A 129 1.28 7.57 2.19
N GLY A 130 1.62 6.28 2.11
CA GLY A 130 2.71 5.68 2.88
C GLY A 130 4.09 6.20 2.46
N ASP A 131 4.33 6.31 1.15
CA ASP A 131 5.60 6.85 0.62
C ASP A 131 5.79 8.33 0.96
N GLU A 132 4.72 9.13 0.92
CA GLU A 132 4.75 10.55 1.32
C GLU A 132 5.13 10.73 2.80
N ASP A 133 4.59 9.89 3.68
CA ASP A 133 4.89 9.93 5.12
C ASP A 133 6.32 9.46 5.41
N ALA A 134 6.83 8.44 4.70
CA ALA A 134 8.21 7.99 4.81
C ALA A 134 9.21 9.11 4.39
N ASP A 135 9.00 9.74 3.23
CA ASP A 135 9.84 10.87 2.78
C ASP A 135 9.76 12.08 3.73
N LEU A 136 8.59 12.31 4.35
CA LEU A 136 8.42 13.35 5.37
C LEU A 136 9.22 13.04 6.64
N ILE A 137 9.21 11.79 7.10
CA ILE A 137 9.97 11.34 8.25
C ILE A 137 11.47 11.49 8.00
N ASP A 138 11.98 11.03 6.86
CA ASP A 138 13.40 11.13 6.50
C ASP A 138 13.87 12.58 6.45
N TRP A 139 13.05 13.47 5.88
CA TRP A 139 13.35 14.89 5.85
C TRP A 139 13.35 15.54 7.25
N LEU A 140 12.42 15.16 8.13
CA LEU A 140 12.42 15.63 9.52
C LEU A 140 13.64 15.11 10.30
N GLN A 141 14.12 13.90 10.00
CA GLN A 141 15.35 13.36 10.56
C GLN A 141 16.59 14.15 10.09
N GLU A 142 16.66 14.54 8.81
CA GLU A 142 17.72 15.40 8.26
C GLU A 142 17.77 16.73 9.02
N LEU A 143 16.61 17.38 9.21
CA LEU A 143 16.52 18.61 9.98
C LEU A 143 16.95 18.41 11.44
N LEU A 144 16.44 17.38 12.11
CA LEU A 144 16.80 17.12 13.51
C LEU A 144 18.30 16.88 13.68
N SER A 145 18.94 16.20 12.73
CA SER A 145 20.39 16.00 12.72
C SER A 145 21.14 17.33 12.58
N ALA A 146 20.66 18.23 11.71
CA ALA A 146 21.23 19.56 11.53
C ALA A 146 21.10 20.44 12.80
N GLU A 147 19.92 20.50 13.42
CA GLU A 147 19.70 21.27 14.67
C GLU A 147 20.59 20.77 15.81
N ARG A 148 20.74 19.45 15.95
CA ARG A 148 21.63 18.89 16.97
C ARG A 148 23.08 19.25 16.72
N ALA A 149 23.51 19.22 15.46
CA ALA A 149 24.85 19.64 15.09
C ALA A 149 25.07 21.12 15.42
N GLY A 150 24.11 22.00 15.10
CA GLY A 150 24.13 23.41 15.45
C GLY A 150 24.24 23.63 16.97
N ALA A 151 23.33 23.02 17.74
CA ALA A 151 23.36 23.08 19.20
C ALA A 151 24.71 22.63 19.78
N ARG A 152 25.30 21.56 19.23
CA ARG A 152 26.58 21.04 19.70
C ARG A 152 27.75 21.95 19.35
N VAL A 153 27.76 22.53 18.15
CA VAL A 153 28.78 23.50 17.72
C VAL A 153 28.77 24.73 18.61
N MET A 154 27.59 25.24 18.99
CA MET A 154 27.48 26.36 19.94
C MET A 154 28.09 26.02 21.28
N LEU A 155 27.73 24.86 21.84
CA LEU A 155 28.23 24.40 23.14
C LEU A 155 29.75 24.23 23.15
N ASP A 156 30.32 23.66 22.08
CA ASP A 156 31.77 23.46 21.97
C ASP A 156 32.49 24.80 21.69
N SER A 157 31.87 25.75 20.99
CA SER A 157 32.43 27.08 20.72
C SER A 157 32.45 27.99 21.95
N VAL A 158 31.47 27.87 22.85
CA VAL A 158 31.44 28.58 24.15
C VAL A 158 32.70 28.28 24.97
N ARG A 159 33.29 27.08 24.83
CA ARG A 159 34.51 26.68 25.56
C ARG A 159 35.79 27.30 25.01
N GLN A 160 35.72 28.02 23.89
CA GLN A 160 36.88 28.53 23.15
C GLN A 160 36.93 30.07 23.12
N THR A 161 36.07 30.75 23.88
CA THR A 161 36.03 32.21 23.92
C THR A 161 35.75 32.70 25.34
N GLU A 162 36.31 33.86 25.67
CA GLU A 162 36.06 34.58 26.93
C GLU A 162 35.31 35.91 26.69
N ASP A 163 34.99 36.24 25.42
CA ASP A 163 34.28 37.47 25.07
C ASP A 163 32.82 37.39 25.55
N PRO A 164 32.40 38.26 26.50
CA PRO A 164 31.05 38.21 27.06
C PRO A 164 29.93 38.39 26.02
N GLN A 165 30.14 39.24 25.00
CA GLN A 165 29.12 39.50 23.98
C GLN A 165 28.94 38.28 23.08
N LEU A 166 30.06 37.63 22.73
CA LEU A 166 30.02 36.43 21.93
C LEU A 166 29.41 35.25 22.71
N LEU A 167 29.73 35.11 24.00
CA LEU A 167 29.14 34.09 24.86
C LEU A 167 27.62 34.22 24.95
N GLU A 168 27.11 35.44 25.13
CA GLU A 168 25.66 35.71 25.14
C GLU A 168 25.01 35.27 23.83
N ARG A 169 25.62 35.63 22.69
CA ARG A 169 25.12 35.26 21.36
C ARG A 169 25.13 33.74 21.12
N LEU A 170 26.19 33.05 21.51
CA LEU A 170 26.29 31.59 21.38
C LEU A 170 25.25 30.87 22.26
N HIS A 171 24.98 31.38 23.46
CA HIS A 171 23.93 30.83 24.32
C HIS A 171 22.53 31.04 23.75
N ALA A 172 22.23 32.22 23.20
CA ALA A 172 20.94 32.48 22.55
C ALA A 172 20.70 31.51 21.37
N LEU A 173 21.70 31.38 20.49
CA LEU A 173 21.64 30.43 19.38
C LEU A 173 21.48 28.98 19.86
N HIS A 174 22.24 28.57 20.89
CA HIS A 174 22.11 27.22 21.46
C HIS A 174 20.69 26.94 21.97
N GLN A 175 20.04 27.92 22.61
CA GLN A 175 18.66 27.78 23.09
C GLN A 175 17.67 27.62 21.92
N GLY A 176 17.86 28.39 20.84
CA GLY A 176 17.07 28.25 19.62
C GLY A 176 17.18 26.84 19.02
N GLU A 177 18.40 26.36 18.81
CA GLU A 177 18.69 25.02 18.26
C GLU A 177 18.14 23.90 19.16
N ALA A 178 18.24 24.06 20.49
CA ALA A 178 17.68 23.10 21.44
C ALA A 178 16.15 23.06 21.40
N GLU A 179 15.49 24.21 21.25
CA GLU A 179 14.04 24.28 21.10
C GLU A 179 13.58 23.66 19.77
N SER A 180 14.27 23.96 18.67
CA SER A 180 14.03 23.33 17.37
C SER A 180 14.17 21.81 17.45
N CYS A 181 15.23 21.30 18.09
CA CYS A 181 15.41 19.87 18.34
C CYS A 181 14.22 19.25 19.08
N ARG A 182 13.70 19.93 20.13
CA ARG A 182 12.55 19.44 20.91
C ARG A 182 11.30 19.32 20.05
N ARG A 183 11.02 20.32 19.21
CA ARG A 183 9.84 20.36 18.32
C ARG A 183 9.91 19.30 17.23
N LEU A 184 11.06 19.17 16.57
CA LEU A 184 11.27 18.15 15.54
C LEU A 184 11.17 16.74 16.13
N ARG A 185 11.73 16.51 17.31
CA ARG A 185 11.64 15.23 18.01
C ARG A 185 10.18 14.85 18.32
N ARG A 186 9.40 15.79 18.87
CA ARG A 186 7.98 15.59 19.16
C ARG A 186 7.17 15.34 17.88
N SER A 187 7.53 16.02 16.80
CA SER A 187 6.89 15.85 15.49
C SER A 187 7.12 14.45 14.92
N LEU A 188 8.36 13.95 14.96
CA LEU A 188 8.69 12.58 14.56
C LEU A 188 7.93 11.53 15.38
N GLN A 189 7.90 11.69 16.70
CA GLN A 189 7.16 10.78 17.59
C GLN A 189 5.66 10.76 17.28
N ARG A 190 5.07 11.92 16.98
CA ARG A 190 3.64 12.02 16.62
C ARG A 190 3.33 11.40 15.25
N LEU A 191 4.32 11.32 14.35
CA LEU A 191 4.24 10.58 13.09
C LEU A 191 4.54 9.07 13.26
N GLY A 192 4.81 8.60 14.48
CA GLY A 192 5.13 7.19 14.75
C GLY A 192 6.58 6.79 14.46
N ALA A 193 7.48 7.75 14.21
CA ALA A 193 8.89 7.51 13.97
C ALA A 193 9.73 7.66 15.24
N GLU A 194 10.74 6.81 15.41
CA GLU A 194 11.75 6.95 16.47
C GLU A 194 12.77 8.03 16.07
N PRO A 195 12.94 9.10 16.85
CA PRO A 195 13.88 10.16 16.53
C PRO A 195 15.33 9.65 16.62
N GLY A 196 16.06 9.71 15.50
CA GLY A 196 17.48 9.34 15.45
C GLY A 196 18.34 10.13 16.45
N ARG A 197 19.58 9.70 16.71
CA ARG A 197 20.52 10.36 17.64
C ARG A 197 21.79 10.89 16.99
N GLU A 198 21.91 10.70 15.69
CA GLU A 198 23.14 10.99 14.94
C GLU A 198 23.37 12.49 14.81
N LEU A 199 24.65 12.86 14.85
CA LEU A 199 25.15 14.19 14.51
C LEU A 199 25.69 14.10 13.08
N GLY A 200 25.08 14.83 12.14
CA GLY A 200 25.57 14.87 10.76
C GLY A 200 26.96 15.50 10.65
N ALA A 201 27.55 15.47 9.44
CA ALA A 201 28.89 15.99 9.16
C ALA A 201 29.07 17.50 9.41
N PHE A 202 27.99 18.24 9.67
CA PHE A 202 28.02 19.68 9.93
C PHE A 202 28.87 20.03 11.16
N HIS A 203 28.75 19.27 12.26
CA HIS A 203 29.50 19.53 13.48
C HIS A 203 31.02 19.43 13.24
N ALA A 204 31.48 18.32 12.66
CA ALA A 204 32.88 18.12 12.35
C ALA A 204 33.44 19.21 11.42
N LYS A 205 32.68 19.62 10.40
CA LYS A 205 33.07 20.71 9.49
C LYS A 205 33.18 22.06 10.21
N ALA A 206 32.25 22.37 11.10
CA ALA A 206 32.29 23.64 11.84
C ALA A 206 33.47 23.68 12.82
N MET A 207 33.74 22.57 13.52
CA MET A 207 34.84 22.49 14.49
C MET A 207 36.23 22.46 13.83
N ALA A 208 36.33 22.10 12.55
CA ALA A 208 37.56 22.21 11.77
C ALA A 208 37.93 23.66 11.40
N ILE A 209 37.01 24.61 11.58
CA ILE A 209 37.27 26.04 11.36
C ILE A 209 37.89 26.60 12.65
N GLU A 210 39.18 26.96 12.60
CA GLU A 210 39.93 27.49 13.74
C GLU A 210 39.46 28.91 14.14
N GLU A 211 39.24 29.78 13.16
CA GLU A 211 38.86 31.17 13.39
C GLU A 211 37.37 31.28 13.78
N MET A 212 37.09 31.90 14.92
CA MET A 212 35.76 31.95 15.51
C MET A 212 34.76 32.72 14.64
N ALA A 213 35.13 33.86 14.07
CA ALA A 213 34.23 34.64 13.22
C ALA A 213 33.87 33.88 11.93
N GLU A 214 34.80 33.11 11.35
CA GLU A 214 34.54 32.23 10.21
C GLU A 214 33.61 31.08 10.58
N ARG A 215 33.79 30.49 11.76
CA ARG A 215 32.88 29.46 12.28
C ARG A 215 31.47 30.02 12.44
N LEU A 216 31.30 31.21 13.01
CA LEU A 216 30.00 31.88 13.11
C LEU A 216 29.37 32.14 11.74
N ARG A 217 30.15 32.57 10.74
CA ARG A 217 29.67 32.70 9.35
C ARG A 217 29.25 31.36 8.76
N PHE A 218 29.93 30.26 9.10
CA PHE A 218 29.54 28.91 8.72
C PHE A 218 28.22 28.49 9.37
N ILE A 219 28.04 28.77 10.67
CA ILE A 219 26.78 28.48 11.36
C ILE A 219 25.62 29.29 10.75
N ALA A 220 25.80 30.59 10.51
CA ALA A 220 24.78 31.41 9.88
C ALA A 220 24.37 30.89 8.48
N ARG A 221 25.29 30.26 7.74
CA ARG A 221 24.96 29.57 6.48
C ARG A 221 24.10 28.32 6.72
N GLY A 222 24.40 27.54 7.76
CA GLY A 222 23.57 26.41 8.21
C GLY A 222 22.15 26.85 8.59
N GLN A 223 22.04 27.91 9.39
CA GLN A 223 20.77 28.49 9.81
C GLN A 223 19.89 28.91 8.62
N ARG A 224 20.47 29.62 7.64
CA ARG A 224 19.78 29.98 6.39
C ARG A 224 19.38 28.76 5.56
N TRP A 225 20.19 27.70 5.57
CA TRP A 225 19.86 26.46 4.87
C TRP A 225 18.62 25.79 5.47
N VAL A 226 18.54 25.67 6.80
CA VAL A 226 17.35 25.13 7.50
C VAL A 226 16.12 25.97 7.18
N ALA A 227 16.21 27.29 7.36
CA ALA A 227 15.09 28.19 7.09
C ALA A 227 14.56 28.07 5.66
N ARG A 228 15.46 27.91 4.68
CA ARG A 228 15.12 27.68 3.28
C ARG A 228 14.43 26.33 3.06
N ARG A 229 14.95 25.25 3.64
CA ARG A 229 14.34 23.90 3.55
C ARG A 229 12.91 23.91 4.10
N LEU A 230 12.73 24.52 5.28
CA LEU A 230 11.42 24.67 5.92
C LEU A 230 10.46 25.48 5.02
N ALA A 231 10.89 26.65 4.54
CA ALA A 231 10.06 27.51 3.70
C ALA A 231 9.61 26.83 2.40
N GLN A 232 10.48 26.01 1.79
CA GLN A 232 10.17 25.29 0.55
C GLN A 232 9.15 24.17 0.76
N ARG A 233 9.24 23.42 1.86
CA ARG A 233 8.40 22.22 2.08
C ARG A 233 7.09 22.52 2.82
N LEU A 234 7.06 23.54 3.69
CA LEU A 234 5.90 23.93 4.49
C LEU A 234 4.56 23.99 3.72
N PRO A 235 4.48 24.55 2.49
CA PRO A 235 3.22 24.61 1.73
C PRO A 235 2.66 23.24 1.32
N ARG A 236 3.52 22.22 1.21
CA ARG A 236 3.16 20.86 0.74
C ARG A 236 2.80 19.92 1.88
N ILE A 237 3.08 20.28 3.13
CA ILE A 237 2.79 19.44 4.29
C ILE A 237 1.28 19.42 4.52
N ARG A 238 0.68 18.23 4.53
CA ARG A 238 -0.77 18.03 4.69
C ARG A 238 -1.22 18.32 6.12
N GLN A 239 -0.45 17.87 7.11
CA GLN A 239 -0.81 17.93 8.52
C GLN A 239 -0.72 19.37 9.07
N ALA A 240 -1.87 19.94 9.46
CA ALA A 240 -1.94 21.32 9.95
C ALA A 240 -1.08 21.57 11.20
N TRP A 241 -1.10 20.62 12.14
CA TRP A 241 -0.31 20.68 13.38
C TRP A 241 1.20 20.70 13.09
N LEU A 242 1.66 19.95 12.08
CA LEU A 242 3.08 19.89 11.74
C LEU A 242 3.54 21.19 11.11
N ARG A 243 2.69 21.81 10.26
CA ARG A 243 2.96 23.14 9.71
C ARG A 243 3.12 24.18 10.81
N GLU A 244 2.34 24.10 11.88
CA GLU A 244 2.45 25.02 13.01
C GLU A 244 3.78 24.86 13.76
N GLU A 245 4.17 23.62 14.08
CA GLU A 245 5.44 23.31 14.73
C GLU A 245 6.63 23.78 13.89
N LEU A 246 6.63 23.48 12.60
CA LEU A 246 7.72 23.85 11.69
C LEU A 246 7.77 25.35 11.40
N ARG A 247 6.65 26.07 11.49
CA ARG A 247 6.64 27.54 11.48
C ARG A 247 7.29 28.11 12.74
N ALA A 248 7.14 27.46 13.89
CA ALA A 248 7.86 27.87 15.10
C ALA A 248 9.38 27.66 14.95
N VAL A 249 9.81 26.52 14.42
CA VAL A 249 11.23 26.27 14.08
C VAL A 249 11.75 27.33 13.10
N LEU A 250 10.99 27.66 12.06
CA LEU A 250 11.36 28.67 11.08
C LEU A 250 11.53 30.08 11.69
N ARG A 251 10.73 30.44 12.70
CA ARG A 251 10.87 31.73 13.39
C ARG A 251 12.18 31.82 14.16
N LEU A 252 12.55 30.77 14.90
CA LEU A 252 13.82 30.70 15.62
C LEU A 252 15.02 30.99 14.71
N HIS A 253 14.97 30.54 13.45
CA HIS A 253 16.04 30.72 12.47
C HIS A 253 16.01 32.07 11.71
N ARG A 254 14.90 32.83 11.84
CA ARG A 254 14.73 34.14 11.20
C ARG A 254 15.07 35.28 12.16
N ASP A 255 14.85 35.07 13.44
CA ASP A 255 15.05 36.09 14.48
C ASP A 255 16.55 36.27 14.84
N ASP A 256 17.42 35.35 14.40
CA ASP A 256 18.87 35.34 14.68
C ASP A 256 19.76 35.81 13.48
N ALA A 257 19.15 36.30 12.40
CA ALA A 257 19.83 36.67 11.14
C ALA A 257 20.35 38.11 11.08
#